data_AF-A0A914TNK5-F1
#
_entry.id   AF-A0A914TNK5-F1
#
_cell.length_a   1.000
_cell.length_b   1.000
_cell.length_c   1.000
_cell.angle_alpha   90.00
_cell.angle_beta   90.00
_cell.angle_gamma   90.00
#
_symmetry.space_group_name_H-M   'P 1'
#
loop_
_entity.id
_entity.type
_entity.pdbx_description
1 polymer ?
#
loop_
_entity_poly.entity_id
_entity_poly.type
_entity_poly.pdbx_seq_one_letter_code
_entity_poly.pdbx_strand_id
1 'polypeptide(L)'
;MPQKCKQIKFFANCKYRARLTLIKDRKTNSSSPDEHSKSDVEVEEDETEFVTAIPAESHGTDAFVVLLSHGDTYNLINALENLKPKFIICYHLDITSMRVIETYNALYPEKKLKIYTILYKESAEEERYLLALRKEQTAFEMLIREQGVLMVPSEYDVSRESTTKLRQLTLAKDSRNAVPAKDETNKVIVDMREFNSELPTVLYKRGVDLISATLEIGDYILAPTVCVERKALDDLAQSLNNGRIFKQIEQMLRHYSRCILLIESSEKFKHRKVNGGPFQGELSRRGRETRQLLTMLIRVNPKMSTIWSSSPRVSAELFEEIKLDQPNPDVDAAVAIRSHDVGTIEADTTISSQAPTTTSKEKLNPIIKKQLSTLPNLPEGDVKKLMSCFKTPQDLFISDLSELSDTWGNPVTATSLHTFFNTDFRFSAR
;
A
#
# COMPACT_ATOMS: atom_id res chain seq x y z
N MET A 1 5.26 40.92 -34.33
CA MET A 1 5.18 39.45 -34.46
C MET A 1 5.42 38.82 -33.10
N PRO A 2 4.40 38.23 -32.46
CA PRO A 2 4.58 37.32 -31.35
C PRO A 2 4.26 35.87 -31.74
N GLN A 3 5.06 34.97 -31.19
CA GLN A 3 5.12 33.55 -31.48
C GLN A 3 3.85 32.81 -31.03
N LYS A 4 3.38 31.90 -31.89
CA LYS A 4 2.30 30.95 -31.60
C LYS A 4 2.78 29.94 -30.54
N CYS A 5 2.29 30.06 -29.30
CA CYS A 5 2.30 28.96 -28.35
C CYS A 5 1.28 27.90 -28.77
N LYS A 6 1.77 26.69 -29.04
CA LYS A 6 0.97 25.51 -29.37
C LYS A 6 0.11 25.12 -28.17
N GLN A 7 -1.21 25.20 -28.31
CA GLN A 7 -2.17 24.57 -27.39
C GLN A 7 -1.98 23.06 -27.40
N ILE A 8 -1.56 22.51 -26.27
CA ILE A 8 -1.59 21.08 -25.98
C ILE A 8 -3.06 20.73 -25.69
N LYS A 9 -3.70 20.01 -26.62
CA LYS A 9 -5.04 19.46 -26.43
C LYS A 9 -4.97 18.26 -25.50
N PHE A 10 -5.41 18.41 -24.25
CA PHE A 10 -5.80 17.28 -23.42
C PHE A 10 -7.24 16.90 -23.78
N PHE A 11 -7.40 15.81 -24.51
CA PHE A 11 -8.68 15.16 -24.75
C PHE A 11 -9.08 14.37 -23.49
N ALA A 12 -9.83 14.98 -22.59
CA ALA A 12 -10.66 14.23 -21.66
C ALA A 12 -11.95 13.84 -22.39
N ASN A 13 -12.00 12.59 -22.85
CA ASN A 13 -13.19 11.99 -23.45
C ASN A 13 -14.35 12.00 -22.44
N CYS A 14 -15.26 12.96 -22.57
CA CYS A 14 -16.60 12.87 -22.01
C CYS A 14 -17.63 13.08 -23.13
N LYS A 15 -17.82 12.04 -23.95
CA LYS A 15 -18.91 11.96 -24.94
C LYS A 15 -20.16 11.39 -24.26
N TYR A 16 -20.85 12.18 -23.44
CA TYR A 16 -22.26 11.92 -23.15
C TYR A 16 -23.02 13.24 -23.17
N ARG A 17 -23.50 13.59 -24.36
CA ARG A 17 -24.42 14.70 -24.60
C ARG A 17 -25.84 14.13 -24.50
N ALA A 18 -26.35 13.99 -23.27
CA ALA A 18 -27.72 13.50 -23.06
C ALA A 18 -28.71 14.66 -23.23
N ARG A 19 -29.54 14.58 -24.26
CA ARG A 19 -30.70 15.45 -24.49
C ARG A 19 -31.91 14.75 -23.85
N LEU A 20 -32.33 15.18 -22.65
CA LEU A 20 -33.55 14.64 -22.04
C LEU A 20 -34.78 15.28 -22.70
N THR A 21 -35.52 14.50 -23.47
CA THR A 21 -36.89 14.80 -23.90
C THR A 21 -37.87 14.15 -22.93
N LEU A 22 -38.70 14.95 -22.25
CA LEU A 22 -39.76 14.48 -21.36
C LEU A 22 -40.90 13.84 -22.16
N ILE A 23 -41.17 12.55 -21.93
CA ILE A 23 -42.35 11.83 -22.44
C ILE A 23 -43.48 12.02 -21.42
N LYS A 24 -44.65 12.49 -21.87
CA LYS A 24 -45.88 12.61 -21.06
C LYS A 24 -46.70 11.33 -21.13
N ASP A 25 -46.92 10.67 -20.00
CA ASP A 25 -47.83 9.52 -19.90
C ASP A 25 -49.31 9.92 -19.83
N ARG A 26 -50.14 9.12 -20.52
CA ARG A 26 -51.61 9.22 -20.61
C ARG A 26 -52.27 8.65 -19.35
N LYS A 27 -53.14 9.43 -18.71
CA LYS A 27 -54.07 8.96 -17.65
C LYS A 27 -55.21 8.15 -18.26
N THR A 28 -55.51 6.98 -17.68
CA THR A 28 -56.77 6.24 -17.85
C THR A 28 -57.61 6.37 -16.57
N ASN A 29 -58.86 6.81 -16.74
CA ASN A 29 -59.87 6.97 -15.68
C ASN A 29 -60.53 5.62 -15.34
N SER A 30 -60.76 5.36 -14.04
CA SER A 30 -61.92 4.57 -13.58
C SER A 30 -62.31 4.97 -12.15
N SER A 31 -63.61 4.93 -11.92
CA SER A 31 -64.44 5.54 -10.87
C SER A 31 -64.46 4.83 -9.50
N SER A 32 -64.88 5.62 -8.50
CA SER A 32 -65.23 5.43 -7.07
C SER A 32 -66.27 4.31 -6.76
N PRO A 33 -66.80 4.08 -5.50
CA PRO A 33 -66.78 4.93 -4.28
C PRO A 33 -66.75 4.24 -2.86
N ASP A 34 -66.80 5.12 -1.83
CA ASP A 34 -67.31 5.00 -0.42
C ASP A 34 -66.47 4.24 0.65
N GLU A 35 -66.38 4.62 1.95
CA GLU A 35 -67.05 5.62 2.81
C GLU A 35 -66.26 5.84 4.14
N HIS A 36 -66.35 7.06 4.70
CA HIS A 36 -66.30 7.51 6.12
C HIS A 36 -65.31 6.97 7.19
N SER A 37 -64.51 7.86 7.78
CA SER A 37 -64.83 8.53 9.08
C SER A 37 -63.71 9.43 9.61
N LYS A 38 -64.12 10.41 10.42
CA LYS A 38 -63.47 11.67 10.85
C LYS A 38 -62.30 11.53 11.83
N SER A 39 -61.37 12.49 11.81
CA SER A 39 -61.15 13.40 12.95
C SER A 39 -60.16 14.51 12.60
N ASP A 40 -60.54 15.71 13.03
CA ASP A 40 -59.95 17.01 12.73
C ASP A 40 -58.64 17.26 13.49
N VAL A 41 -57.62 17.78 12.81
CA VAL A 41 -56.57 18.62 13.40
C VAL A 41 -56.31 19.76 12.41
N GLU A 42 -56.67 20.97 12.83
CA GLU A 42 -56.41 22.22 12.12
C GLU A 42 -54.89 22.45 12.03
N VAL A 43 -54.37 22.50 10.80
CA VAL A 43 -53.07 23.08 10.48
C VAL A 43 -53.32 24.10 9.39
N GLU A 44 -52.95 25.35 9.66
CA GLU A 44 -52.98 26.45 8.70
C GLU A 44 -52.12 26.10 7.47
N GLU A 45 -52.76 25.76 6.36
CA GLU A 45 -52.12 25.70 5.05
C GLU A 45 -52.23 27.08 4.41
N ASP A 46 -51.12 27.82 4.37
CA ASP A 46 -50.95 28.95 3.47
C ASP A 46 -51.09 28.45 2.03
N GLU A 47 -52.21 28.81 1.39
CA GLU A 47 -52.47 28.56 -0.03
C GLU A 47 -51.43 29.31 -0.90
N THR A 48 -50.30 28.68 -1.19
CA THR A 48 -49.46 29.12 -2.30
C THR A 48 -50.05 28.60 -3.60
N GLU A 49 -50.67 29.50 -4.35
CA GLU A 49 -51.18 29.32 -5.70
C GLU A 49 -50.25 28.42 -6.55
N PHE A 50 -50.79 27.29 -7.01
CA PHE A 50 -50.18 26.50 -8.07
C PHE A 50 -50.19 27.33 -9.36
N VAL A 51 -49.10 28.04 -9.63
CA VAL A 51 -48.85 28.65 -10.95
C VAL A 51 -48.47 27.54 -11.93
N THR A 52 -49.47 26.81 -12.43
CA THR A 52 -49.34 25.99 -13.62
C THR A 52 -49.41 26.87 -14.87
N ALA A 53 -48.31 27.51 -15.23
CA ALA A 53 -48.04 27.97 -16.59
C ALA A 53 -46.61 28.51 -16.67
N ILE A 54 -45.67 27.74 -17.22
CA ILE A 54 -44.48 28.34 -17.83
C ILE A 54 -44.83 28.50 -19.32
N PRO A 55 -44.97 29.74 -19.83
CA PRO A 55 -45.15 29.96 -21.25
C PRO A 55 -43.93 29.43 -21.98
N ALA A 56 -44.16 28.56 -22.95
CA ALA A 56 -43.14 27.99 -23.81
C ALA A 56 -42.65 29.04 -24.80
N GLU A 57 -41.95 30.08 -24.32
CA GLU A 57 -41.26 31.06 -25.17
C GLU A 57 -40.31 31.89 -24.30
N SER A 58 -39.12 31.35 -24.03
CA SER A 58 -37.96 32.19 -23.79
C SER A 58 -36.77 31.55 -24.48
N HIS A 59 -36.12 32.32 -25.35
CA HIS A 59 -34.82 32.01 -25.93
C HIS A 59 -33.80 31.91 -24.78
N GLY A 60 -33.69 30.72 -24.18
CA GLY A 60 -32.87 30.46 -23.01
C GLY A 60 -31.47 30.04 -23.41
N THR A 61 -30.48 30.81 -22.98
CA THR A 61 -29.05 30.45 -23.00
C THR A 61 -28.84 28.99 -22.62
N ASP A 62 -28.16 28.22 -23.48
CA ASP A 62 -27.85 26.81 -23.24
C ASP A 62 -27.23 26.63 -21.84
N ALA A 63 -27.95 25.93 -20.95
CA ALA A 63 -27.44 25.62 -19.62
C ALA A 63 -26.33 24.56 -19.74
N PHE A 64 -25.09 24.93 -19.43
CA PHE A 64 -23.95 24.02 -19.41
C PHE A 64 -23.99 23.17 -18.13
N VAL A 65 -24.27 21.88 -18.29
CA VAL A 65 -24.18 20.89 -17.20
C VAL A 65 -22.81 20.24 -17.24
N VAL A 66 -22.09 20.31 -16.12
CA VAL A 66 -20.79 19.64 -15.95
C VAL A 66 -20.93 18.60 -14.86
N LEU A 67 -20.66 17.34 -15.21
CA LEU A 67 -20.65 16.21 -14.28
C LEU A 67 -19.23 16.05 -13.72
N LEU A 68 -19.12 16.06 -12.40
CA LEU A 68 -17.86 15.84 -11.70
C LEU A 68 -17.93 14.50 -10.96
N SER A 69 -16.84 13.74 -11.03
CA SER A 69 -16.71 12.52 -10.24
C SER A 69 -16.56 12.87 -8.76
N HIS A 70 -17.20 12.07 -7.91
CA HIS A 70 -17.05 12.15 -6.47
C HIS A 70 -15.63 11.73 -6.05
N GLY A 71 -15.03 12.42 -5.07
CA GLY A 71 -13.75 12.05 -4.44
C GLY A 71 -12.53 12.88 -4.88
N ASP A 72 -12.59 13.60 -6.00
CA ASP A 72 -11.49 14.41 -6.49
C ASP A 72 -11.65 15.89 -6.09
N THR A 73 -11.16 16.25 -4.91
CA THR A 73 -11.26 17.62 -4.36
C THR A 73 -10.63 18.67 -5.28
N TYR A 74 -9.47 18.38 -5.89
CA TYR A 74 -8.80 19.29 -6.82
C TYR A 74 -9.62 19.56 -8.09
N ASN A 75 -10.31 18.54 -8.62
CA ASN A 75 -11.16 18.70 -9.79
C ASN A 75 -12.37 19.59 -9.47
N LEU A 76 -12.94 19.45 -8.27
CA LEU A 76 -14.01 20.32 -7.79
C LEU A 76 -13.54 21.77 -7.68
N ILE A 77 -12.40 22.02 -7.03
CA ILE A 77 -11.86 23.39 -6.87
C ILE A 77 -11.63 24.03 -8.24
N ASN A 78 -10.95 23.33 -9.14
CA ASN A 78 -10.65 23.82 -10.49
C ASN A 78 -11.94 24.09 -11.30
N ALA A 79 -12.96 23.24 -11.14
CA ALA A 79 -14.25 23.44 -11.78
C ALA A 79 -14.98 24.67 -11.23
N LEU A 80 -14.97 24.89 -9.91
CA LEU A 80 -15.59 26.05 -9.27
C LEU A 80 -14.92 27.36 -9.72
N GLU A 81 -13.60 27.38 -9.80
CA GLU A 81 -12.83 28.57 -10.24
C GLU A 81 -13.01 28.91 -11.71
N ASN A 82 -13.02 27.89 -12.59
CA ASN A 82 -13.14 28.11 -14.03
C ASN A 82 -14.58 28.40 -14.45
N LEU A 83 -15.54 27.62 -13.95
CA LEU A 83 -16.94 27.67 -14.42
C LEU A 83 -17.76 28.70 -13.65
N LYS A 84 -17.35 29.07 -12.43
CA LYS A 84 -18.03 30.04 -11.56
C LYS A 84 -19.54 29.83 -11.53
N PRO A 85 -20.02 28.62 -11.15
CA PRO A 85 -21.42 28.25 -11.30
C PRO A 85 -22.32 29.10 -10.38
N LYS A 86 -23.56 29.32 -10.82
CA LYS A 86 -24.65 29.87 -9.98
C LYS A 86 -25.42 28.79 -9.23
N PHE A 87 -25.49 27.60 -9.82
CA PHE A 87 -26.23 26.46 -9.30
C PHE A 87 -25.29 25.26 -9.19
N ILE A 88 -25.34 24.57 -8.06
CA ILE A 88 -24.64 23.30 -7.84
C ILE A 88 -25.69 22.27 -7.42
N ILE A 89 -25.64 21.09 -8.04
CA ILE A 89 -26.49 19.96 -7.66
C ILE A 89 -25.59 18.86 -7.13
N CYS A 90 -25.68 18.60 -5.83
CA CYS A 90 -24.96 17.52 -5.16
C CYS A 90 -25.83 16.26 -5.18
N TYR A 91 -25.40 15.26 -5.95
CA TYR A 91 -26.06 13.95 -5.99
C TYR A 91 -25.72 13.09 -4.77
N HIS A 92 -24.44 13.09 -4.36
CA HIS A 92 -23.98 12.50 -3.10
C HIS A 92 -23.45 13.61 -2.20
N LEU A 93 -23.91 13.64 -0.96
CA LEU A 93 -23.40 14.52 0.09
C LEU A 93 -22.11 13.96 0.69
N ASP A 94 -21.05 14.76 0.65
CA ASP A 94 -19.79 14.50 1.32
C ASP A 94 -19.28 15.77 2.01
N ILE A 95 -18.72 15.60 3.21
CA ILE A 95 -18.28 16.72 4.06
C ILE A 95 -17.16 17.49 3.36
N THR A 96 -16.20 16.81 2.73
CA THR A 96 -15.04 17.49 2.13
C THR A 96 -15.47 18.40 0.98
N SER A 97 -16.40 17.92 0.14
CA SER A 97 -16.95 18.68 -0.96
C SER A 97 -17.78 19.87 -0.47
N MET A 98 -18.58 19.68 0.58
CA MET A 98 -19.37 20.77 1.19
C MET A 98 -18.48 21.86 1.77
N ARG A 99 -17.39 21.53 2.50
CA ARG A 99 -16.44 22.53 3.03
C ARG A 99 -15.76 23.34 1.93
N VAL A 100 -15.41 22.70 0.82
CA VAL A 100 -14.83 23.39 -0.35
C VAL A 100 -15.83 24.38 -0.94
N ILE A 101 -17.09 23.96 -1.09
CA ILE A 101 -18.16 24.83 -1.61
C ILE A 101 -18.45 25.99 -0.65
N GLU A 102 -18.48 25.75 0.66
CA GLU A 102 -18.61 26.78 1.71
C GLU A 102 -17.48 27.81 1.60
N THR A 103 -16.24 27.33 1.47
CA THR A 103 -15.05 28.19 1.31
C THR A 103 -15.15 29.03 0.03
N TYR A 104 -15.57 28.42 -1.09
CA TYR A 104 -15.78 29.15 -2.34
C TYR A 104 -16.86 30.23 -2.20
N ASN A 105 -17.97 29.94 -1.51
CA ASN A 105 -19.03 30.91 -1.25
C ASN A 105 -18.53 32.07 -0.37
N ALA A 106 -17.68 31.78 0.63
CA ALA A 106 -17.07 32.80 1.47
C ALA A 106 -16.07 33.69 0.70
N LEU A 107 -15.35 33.13 -0.28
CA LEU A 107 -14.41 33.87 -1.13
C LEU A 107 -15.10 34.78 -2.15
N TYR A 108 -16.32 34.43 -2.58
CA TYR A 108 -17.08 35.21 -3.56
C TYR A 108 -18.49 35.59 -3.05
N PRO A 109 -18.61 36.43 -2.00
CA PRO A 109 -19.91 36.79 -1.41
C PRO A 109 -20.86 37.50 -2.38
N GLU A 110 -20.32 38.16 -3.40
CA GLU A 110 -21.10 38.88 -4.41
C GLU A 110 -21.94 37.95 -5.30
N LYS A 111 -21.63 36.65 -5.32
CA LYS A 111 -22.36 35.66 -6.11
C LYS A 111 -23.33 34.89 -5.23
N LYS A 112 -24.61 34.97 -5.56
CA LYS A 112 -25.65 34.12 -4.95
C LYS A 112 -25.54 32.70 -5.51
N LEU A 113 -24.75 31.86 -4.83
CA LEU A 113 -24.66 30.43 -5.11
C LEU A 113 -25.90 29.71 -4.53
N LYS A 114 -26.57 28.89 -5.33
CA LYS A 114 -27.66 28.01 -4.88
C LYS A 114 -27.21 26.55 -4.97
N ILE A 115 -27.28 25.87 -3.84
CA ILE A 115 -26.87 24.47 -3.71
C ILE A 115 -28.13 23.63 -3.54
N TYR A 116 -28.32 22.65 -4.41
CA TYR A 116 -29.38 21.65 -4.31
C TYR A 116 -28.74 20.32 -3.94
N THR A 117 -29.25 19.69 -2.89
CA THR A 117 -28.78 18.40 -2.42
C THR A 117 -29.88 17.38 -2.62
N ILE A 118 -29.55 16.26 -3.25
CA ILE A 118 -30.46 15.13 -3.37
C ILE A 118 -30.07 14.14 -2.27
N LEU A 119 -31.03 13.80 -1.41
CA LEU A 119 -30.82 12.86 -0.31
C LEU A 119 -32.05 11.97 -0.17
N TYR A 120 -31.80 10.68 0.02
CA TYR A 120 -32.84 9.75 0.43
C TYR A 120 -32.99 9.79 1.94
N LYS A 121 -34.21 10.14 2.41
CA LYS A 121 -34.55 10.12 3.82
C LYS A 121 -34.51 8.68 4.36
N GLU A 122 -34.05 8.50 5.60
CA GLU A 122 -33.95 7.20 6.29
C GLU A 122 -33.10 6.18 5.51
N SER A 123 -32.10 6.69 4.79
CA SER A 123 -31.17 5.86 4.02
C SER A 123 -29.81 5.75 4.70
N ALA A 124 -29.05 4.71 4.32
CA ALA A 124 -27.67 4.55 4.74
C ALA A 124 -26.75 5.70 4.27
N GLU A 125 -27.14 6.43 3.21
CA GLU A 125 -26.39 7.59 2.71
C GLU A 125 -26.53 8.77 3.67
N GLU A 126 -27.75 9.05 4.12
CA GLU A 126 -28.03 10.06 5.15
C GLU A 126 -27.31 9.73 6.46
N GLU A 127 -27.45 8.50 6.94
CA GLU A 127 -26.81 8.06 8.18
C GLU A 127 -25.28 8.18 8.10
N ARG A 128 -24.68 7.78 6.97
CA ARG A 128 -23.22 7.90 6.76
C ARG A 128 -22.76 9.36 6.85
N TYR A 129 -23.49 10.29 6.24
CA TYR A 129 -23.16 11.71 6.28
C TYR A 129 -23.29 12.29 7.70
N LEU A 130 -24.38 12.00 8.39
CA LEU A 130 -24.61 12.45 9.77
C LEU A 130 -23.59 11.87 10.76
N LEU A 131 -23.25 10.59 10.61
CA LEU A 131 -22.22 9.94 11.43
C LEU A 131 -20.84 10.56 11.20
N ALA A 132 -20.50 10.92 9.96
CA ALA A 132 -19.23 11.57 9.65
C ALA A 132 -19.16 12.96 10.32
N LEU A 133 -20.23 13.76 10.26
CA LEU A 133 -20.30 15.08 10.93
C LEU A 133 -20.18 14.94 12.45
N ARG A 134 -20.90 13.98 13.04
CA ARG A 134 -20.85 13.73 14.49
C ARG A 134 -19.45 13.29 14.93
N LYS A 135 -18.80 12.41 14.16
CA LYS A 135 -17.43 11.97 14.44
C LYS A 135 -16.45 13.14 14.42
N GLU A 136 -16.52 14.00 13.41
CA GLU A 136 -15.70 15.21 13.31
C GLU A 136 -15.89 16.11 14.53
N GLN A 137 -17.15 16.42 14.89
CA GLN A 137 -17.46 17.24 16.06
C GLN A 137 -16.88 16.64 17.36
N THR A 138 -17.13 15.35 17.60
CA THR A 138 -16.62 14.68 18.82
C THR A 138 -15.09 14.66 18.86
N ALA A 139 -14.43 14.47 17.71
CA ALA A 139 -12.97 14.49 17.62
C ALA A 139 -12.40 15.87 17.96
N PHE A 140 -13.02 16.95 17.46
CA PHE A 140 -12.61 18.31 17.80
C PHE A 140 -12.82 18.63 19.28
N GLU A 141 -13.97 18.24 19.86
CA GLU A 141 -14.22 18.42 21.30
C GLU A 141 -13.19 17.67 22.15
N MET A 142 -12.81 16.45 21.75
CA MET A 142 -11.76 15.68 22.41
C MET A 142 -10.40 16.38 22.34
N LEU A 143 -10.01 16.89 21.18
CA LEU A 143 -8.75 17.62 21.00
C LEU A 143 -8.68 18.87 21.89
N ILE A 144 -9.76 19.65 21.97
CA ILE A 144 -9.83 20.85 22.82
C ILE A 144 -9.69 20.46 24.30
N ARG A 145 -10.35 19.38 24.73
CA ARG A 145 -10.25 18.88 26.10
C ARG A 145 -8.83 18.41 26.43
N GLU A 146 -8.20 17.65 25.54
CA GLU A 146 -6.83 17.17 25.72
C GLU A 146 -5.84 18.32 25.77
N GLN A 147 -5.99 19.32 24.88
CA GLN A 147 -5.16 20.52 24.87
C GLN A 147 -5.29 21.33 26.16
N GLY A 148 -6.48 21.41 26.76
CA GLY A 148 -6.69 22.08 28.05
C GLY A 148 -6.09 21.35 29.25
N VAL A 149 -5.81 20.04 29.13
CA VAL A 149 -5.24 19.21 30.20
C VAL A 149 -3.71 19.07 30.07
N LEU A 150 -3.15 19.26 28.87
CA LEU A 150 -1.73 19.02 28.59
C LEU A 150 -0.83 20.05 29.30
N MET A 151 -0.10 19.63 30.35
CA MET A 151 0.84 20.48 31.09
C MET A 151 2.22 20.61 30.40
N VAL A 152 2.55 19.66 29.52
CA VAL A 152 3.80 19.64 28.75
C VAL A 152 3.43 19.46 27.28
N PRO A 153 3.85 20.36 26.37
CA PRO A 153 3.67 20.17 24.94
C PRO A 153 4.20 18.79 24.53
N SER A 154 3.44 18.07 23.70
CA SER A 154 3.92 16.82 23.11
C SER A 154 5.01 17.11 22.08
N GLU A 155 6.16 17.58 22.50
CA GLU A 155 7.33 17.70 21.64
C GLU A 155 7.90 16.30 21.37
N TYR A 156 8.17 16.02 20.11
CA TYR A 156 8.90 14.81 19.76
C TYR A 156 10.33 14.98 20.26
N ASP A 157 10.70 14.24 21.30
CA ASP A 157 12.08 14.20 21.75
C ASP A 157 12.95 13.57 20.63
N VAL A 158 13.66 14.43 19.90
CA VAL A 158 14.62 14.06 18.86
C VAL A 158 16.04 14.02 19.43
N SER A 159 16.21 14.21 20.75
CA SER A 159 17.52 14.13 21.36
C SER A 159 18.10 12.73 21.14
N ARG A 160 19.35 12.72 20.68
CA ARG A 160 20.12 11.50 20.50
C ARG A 160 20.78 11.21 21.84
N GLU A 161 20.52 10.04 22.42
CA GLU A 161 21.25 9.60 23.59
C GLU A 161 22.74 9.52 23.22
N SER A 162 23.61 10.06 24.07
CA SER A 162 25.06 9.87 23.90
C SER A 162 25.33 8.36 23.89
N THR A 163 26.12 7.87 22.93
CA THR A 163 26.54 6.46 22.84
C THR A 163 26.86 5.93 24.22
N THR A 164 26.25 4.82 24.61
CA THR A 164 26.23 4.29 25.97
C THR A 164 27.59 4.43 26.66
N LYS A 165 27.56 5.12 27.81
CA LYS A 165 28.70 5.29 28.73
C LYS A 165 29.31 3.96 29.19
N LEU A 166 28.67 2.81 28.90
CA LEU A 166 29.23 1.47 29.09
C LEU A 166 30.55 1.28 28.35
N ARG A 167 30.71 1.81 27.12
CA ARG A 167 31.98 1.76 26.37
C ARG A 167 33.11 2.50 27.09
N GLN A 168 32.80 3.62 27.76
CA GLN A 168 33.78 4.36 28.57
C GLN A 168 34.17 3.59 29.85
N LEU A 169 33.27 2.82 30.46
CA LEU A 169 33.53 2.11 31.71
C LEU A 169 34.32 0.81 31.52
N THR A 170 34.11 0.05 30.44
CA THR A 170 34.91 -1.15 30.13
C THR A 170 36.30 -0.80 29.61
N LEU A 171 36.44 0.22 28.76
CA LEU A 171 37.75 0.67 28.27
C LEU A 171 38.62 1.32 29.36
N ALA A 172 38.02 1.92 30.39
CA ALA A 172 38.75 2.55 31.49
C ALA A 172 39.49 1.55 32.40
N LYS A 173 39.11 0.26 32.43
CA LYS A 173 39.75 -0.74 33.31
C LYS A 173 41.13 -1.20 32.84
N ASP A 174 41.47 -1.04 31.55
CA ASP A 174 42.77 -1.46 30.96
C ASP A 174 43.72 -0.29 30.66
N SER A 175 43.63 0.79 31.44
CA SER A 175 44.35 2.06 31.27
C SER A 175 45.85 2.02 31.60
N ARG A 176 46.58 1.00 31.14
CA ARG A 176 48.07 1.02 31.15
C ARG A 176 48.72 0.84 29.78
N ASN A 177 47.97 0.58 28.70
CA ASN A 177 48.55 0.51 27.35
C ASN A 177 47.58 0.71 26.18
N ALA A 178 46.41 1.35 26.38
CA ALA A 178 45.45 1.55 25.30
C ALA A 178 45.88 2.68 24.34
N VAL A 179 46.23 2.30 23.11
CA VAL A 179 46.28 3.20 21.95
C VAL A 179 44.92 3.90 21.82
N PRO A 180 44.84 5.21 21.51
CA PRO A 180 43.57 5.89 21.31
C PRO A 180 42.89 5.28 20.09
N ALA A 181 41.99 4.32 20.31
CA ALA A 181 41.10 3.82 19.29
C ALA A 181 40.29 5.02 18.80
N LYS A 182 40.36 5.34 17.50
CA LYS A 182 39.47 6.29 16.84
C LYS A 182 38.05 6.05 17.36
N ASP A 183 37.37 7.11 17.76
CA ASP A 183 35.95 7.13 18.13
C ASP A 183 35.08 6.76 16.92
N GLU A 184 35.20 5.53 16.42
CA GLU A 184 34.26 5.00 15.45
C GLU A 184 33.01 4.61 16.23
N THR A 185 31.97 5.41 16.01
CA THR A 185 30.60 5.10 16.37
C THR A 185 30.21 3.75 15.77
N ASN A 186 29.39 3.00 16.51
CA ASN A 186 28.91 1.70 16.04
C ASN A 186 28.00 1.93 14.84
N LYS A 187 28.32 1.24 13.74
CA LYS A 187 27.55 1.30 12.49
C LYS A 187 26.77 0.00 12.29
N VAL A 188 25.53 0.13 11.82
CA VAL A 188 24.66 -0.98 11.43
C VAL A 188 24.10 -0.70 10.04
N ILE A 189 24.16 -1.67 9.15
CA ILE A 189 23.51 -1.56 7.83
C ILE A 189 22.07 -2.05 7.98
N VAL A 190 21.14 -1.26 7.47
CA VAL A 190 19.69 -1.53 7.52
C VAL A 190 19.15 -1.56 6.11
N ASP A 191 18.34 -2.56 5.79
CA ASP A 191 17.64 -2.61 4.52
C ASP A 191 16.64 -1.46 4.40
N MET A 192 16.58 -0.82 3.23
CA MET A 192 15.68 0.31 2.97
C MET A 192 14.21 -0.03 3.23
N ARG A 193 13.80 -1.29 3.03
CA ARG A 193 12.43 -1.76 3.26
C ARG A 193 12.03 -1.73 4.74
N GLU A 194 13.01 -1.74 5.64
CA GLU A 194 12.81 -1.91 7.06
C GLU A 194 12.66 -0.58 7.82
N PHE A 195 12.87 0.56 7.16
CA PHE A 195 12.60 1.90 7.70
C PHE A 195 11.11 2.17 7.98
N ASN A 196 10.20 1.34 7.45
CA ASN A 196 8.79 1.38 7.82
C ASN A 196 8.52 0.84 9.23
N SER A 197 9.51 0.20 9.87
CA SER A 197 9.43 -0.30 11.24
C SER A 197 9.94 0.71 12.27
N GLU A 198 9.62 0.47 13.55
CA GLU A 198 10.04 1.36 14.65
C GLU A 198 11.52 1.16 15.05
N LEU A 199 12.11 0.00 14.77
CA LEU A 199 13.42 -0.40 15.26
C LEU A 199 14.58 0.49 14.77
N PRO A 200 14.67 0.89 13.48
CA PRO A 200 15.70 1.82 13.01
C PRO A 200 15.68 3.14 13.78
N THR A 201 14.51 3.74 13.97
CA THR A 201 14.39 5.00 14.72
C THR A 201 14.89 4.85 16.16
N VAL A 202 14.61 3.72 16.81
CA VAL A 202 15.06 3.44 18.18
C VAL A 202 16.57 3.21 18.25
N LEU A 203 17.15 2.49 17.29
CA LEU A 203 18.60 2.28 17.19
C LEU A 203 19.36 3.60 17.02
N TYR A 204 18.84 4.46 16.13
CA TYR A 204 19.42 5.78 15.90
C TYR A 204 19.39 6.66 17.17
N LYS A 205 18.25 6.67 17.88
CA LYS A 205 18.10 7.40 19.14
C LYS A 205 19.08 6.92 20.22
N ARG A 206 19.39 5.62 20.28
CA ARG A 206 20.37 5.03 21.21
C ARG A 206 21.83 5.29 20.83
N GLY A 207 22.09 6.04 19.75
CA GLY A 207 23.45 6.43 19.40
C GLY A 207 24.13 5.54 18.33
N VAL A 208 23.44 4.56 17.76
CA VAL A 208 23.98 3.73 16.66
C VAL A 208 23.83 4.48 15.34
N ASP A 209 24.90 4.57 14.54
CA ASP A 209 24.83 5.13 13.20
C ASP A 209 24.24 4.10 12.23
N LEU A 210 23.19 4.49 11.53
CA LEU A 210 22.51 3.63 10.58
C LEU A 210 22.97 3.94 9.16
N ILE A 211 23.27 2.88 8.42
CA ILE A 211 23.58 2.97 7.00
C ILE A 211 22.45 2.29 6.24
N SER A 212 21.68 3.08 5.49
CA SER A 212 20.64 2.54 4.62
C SER A 212 21.25 1.96 3.34
N ALA A 213 21.00 0.69 3.06
CA ALA A 213 21.37 0.04 1.79
C ALA A 213 20.23 -0.88 1.34
N THR A 214 20.12 -1.19 0.04
CA THR A 214 19.16 -2.20 -0.43
C THR A 214 19.81 -3.58 -0.35
N LEU A 215 19.41 -4.38 0.64
CA LEU A 215 19.98 -5.70 0.87
C LEU A 215 19.13 -6.78 0.18
N GLU A 216 19.79 -7.71 -0.52
CA GLU A 216 19.11 -8.88 -1.07
C GLU A 216 18.87 -9.96 0.01
N ILE A 217 19.76 -10.03 1.01
CA ILE A 217 19.78 -11.07 2.04
C ILE A 217 19.85 -10.43 3.44
N GLY A 218 18.81 -10.67 4.24
CA GLY A 218 18.67 -10.16 5.62
C GLY A 218 18.21 -8.70 5.69
N ASP A 219 17.76 -8.31 6.89
CA ASP A 219 17.21 -6.96 7.14
C ASP A 219 18.22 -6.04 7.83
N TYR A 220 19.04 -6.59 8.73
CA TYR A 220 20.08 -5.85 9.44
C TYR A 220 21.41 -6.60 9.41
N ILE A 221 22.48 -5.88 9.12
CA ILE A 221 23.85 -6.40 9.21
C ILE A 221 24.55 -5.66 10.33
N LEU A 222 24.76 -6.36 11.45
CA LEU A 222 25.40 -5.79 12.63
C LEU A 222 26.91 -5.78 12.48
N ALA A 223 27.48 -6.80 11.85
CA ALA A 223 28.91 -6.97 11.61
C ALA A 223 29.10 -7.76 10.30
N PRO A 224 30.31 -7.77 9.69
CA PRO A 224 30.55 -8.53 8.45
C PRO A 224 30.15 -10.02 8.53
N THR A 225 30.16 -10.58 9.74
CA THR A 225 29.84 -11.98 10.03
C THR A 225 28.42 -12.21 10.58
N VAL A 226 27.72 -11.14 11.00
CA VAL A 226 26.46 -11.21 11.75
C VAL A 226 25.33 -10.55 10.98
N CYS A 227 24.35 -11.36 10.58
CA CYS A 227 23.15 -10.92 9.87
C CYS A 227 21.89 -11.26 10.66
N VAL A 228 20.92 -10.34 10.67
CA VAL A 228 19.66 -10.46 11.39
C VAL A 228 18.50 -10.34 10.42
N GLU A 229 17.57 -11.29 10.48
CA GLU A 229 16.24 -11.19 9.86
C GLU A 229 15.24 -10.87 10.97
N ARG A 230 14.51 -9.76 10.82
CA ARG A 230 13.47 -9.35 11.76
C ARG A 230 12.11 -9.83 11.24
N LYS A 231 11.37 -10.52 12.11
CA LYS A 231 10.01 -10.99 11.79
C LYS A 231 9.02 -10.63 12.88
N ALA A 232 7.96 -9.94 12.50
CA ALA A 232 6.79 -9.80 13.37
C ALA A 232 6.10 -11.16 13.55
N LEU A 233 5.40 -11.34 14.67
CA LEU A 233 4.80 -12.62 15.03
C LEU A 233 3.82 -13.18 13.98
N ASP A 234 2.97 -12.31 13.41
CA ASP A 234 1.98 -12.72 12.41
C ASP A 234 2.63 -13.02 11.06
N ASP A 235 3.62 -12.22 10.66
CA ASP A 235 4.41 -12.44 9.45
C ASP A 235 5.26 -13.71 9.54
N LEU A 236 5.74 -14.06 10.74
CA LEU A 236 6.43 -15.31 10.99
C LEU A 236 5.49 -16.49 10.75
N ALA A 237 4.29 -16.46 11.33
CA ALA A 237 3.31 -17.52 11.13
C ALA A 237 2.93 -17.68 9.64
N GLN A 238 2.75 -16.59 8.91
CA GLN A 238 2.48 -16.64 7.47
C GLN A 238 3.68 -17.17 6.67
N SER A 239 4.89 -16.71 6.98
CA SER A 239 6.11 -17.10 6.27
C SER A 239 6.51 -18.56 6.53
N LEU A 240 6.25 -19.09 7.72
CA LEU A 240 6.41 -20.52 8.04
C LEU A 240 5.47 -21.38 7.21
N ASN A 241 4.18 -21.02 7.15
CA ASN A 241 3.18 -21.75 6.37
C ASN A 241 3.48 -21.72 4.87
N ASN A 242 4.01 -20.61 4.35
CA ASN A 242 4.38 -20.47 2.94
C ASN A 242 5.78 -21.00 2.62
N GLY A 243 6.56 -21.44 3.61
CA GLY A 243 7.94 -21.91 3.43
C GLY A 243 8.97 -20.82 3.10
N ARG A 244 8.57 -19.55 3.01
CA ARG A 244 9.44 -18.42 2.61
C ARG A 244 10.64 -18.26 3.56
N ILE A 245 10.39 -18.39 4.86
CA ILE A 245 11.41 -18.16 5.90
C ILE A 245 12.57 -19.17 5.82
N PHE A 246 12.29 -20.40 5.39
CA PHE A 246 13.32 -21.43 5.20
C PHE A 246 14.33 -21.02 4.12
N LYS A 247 13.84 -20.50 2.98
CA LYS A 247 14.72 -20.00 1.90
C LYS A 247 15.54 -18.80 2.34
N GLN A 248 14.93 -17.87 3.09
CA GLN A 248 15.63 -16.68 3.60
C GLN A 248 16.78 -17.07 4.54
N ILE A 249 16.53 -17.96 5.50
CA ILE A 249 17.55 -18.43 6.44
C ILE A 249 18.63 -19.26 5.74
N GLU A 250 18.26 -20.09 4.77
CA GLU A 250 19.22 -20.84 3.97
C GLU A 250 20.17 -19.90 3.22
N GLN A 251 19.64 -18.85 2.59
CA GLN A 251 20.44 -17.82 1.93
C GLN A 251 21.34 -17.09 2.93
N MET A 252 20.82 -16.69 4.09
CA MET A 252 21.63 -16.03 5.13
C MET A 252 22.79 -16.90 5.63
N LEU A 253 22.54 -18.19 5.89
CA LEU A 253 23.56 -19.12 6.41
C LEU A 253 24.68 -19.46 5.41
N ARG A 254 24.45 -19.21 4.12
CA ARG A 254 25.49 -19.38 3.08
C ARG A 254 26.51 -18.24 3.09
N HIS A 255 26.09 -17.03 3.43
CA HIS A 255 26.91 -15.82 3.33
C HIS A 255 27.42 -15.32 4.69
N TYR A 256 26.67 -15.57 5.77
CA TYR A 256 27.01 -15.10 7.11
C TYR A 256 27.26 -16.27 8.05
N SER A 257 28.27 -16.14 8.91
CA SER A 257 28.62 -17.20 9.88
C SER A 257 27.61 -17.26 11.03
N ARG A 258 27.07 -16.11 11.44
CA ARG A 258 26.05 -16.00 12.50
C ARG A 258 24.78 -15.37 11.94
N CYS A 259 23.77 -16.21 11.73
CA CYS A 259 22.44 -15.81 11.31
C CYS A 259 21.51 -15.73 12.53
N ILE A 260 20.84 -14.59 12.72
CA ILE A 260 19.92 -14.37 13.84
C ILE A 260 18.50 -14.14 13.29
N LEU A 261 17.55 -14.94 13.74
CA LEU A 261 16.13 -14.68 13.54
C LEU A 261 15.59 -13.92 14.75
N LEU A 262 15.33 -12.63 14.59
CA LEU A 262 14.71 -11.79 15.62
C LEU A 262 13.20 -11.84 15.47
N ILE A 263 12.52 -12.46 16.43
CA ILE A 263 11.07 -12.53 16.49
C ILE A 263 10.57 -11.44 17.44
N GLU A 264 9.89 -10.44 16.88
CA GLU A 264 9.36 -9.32 17.64
C GLU A 264 7.85 -9.45 17.84
N SER A 265 7.41 -9.37 19.09
CA SER A 265 5.99 -9.31 19.45
C SER A 265 5.60 -7.85 19.71
N SER A 266 4.97 -7.19 18.73
CA SER A 266 4.44 -5.84 18.95
C SER A 266 3.35 -5.85 20.05
N GLU A 267 3.54 -5.05 21.09
CA GLU A 267 2.54 -4.88 22.16
C GLU A 267 1.23 -4.24 21.67
N LYS A 268 1.20 -3.67 20.45
CA LYS A 268 0.01 -3.03 19.84
C LYS A 268 -1.20 -3.98 19.78
N PHE A 269 -0.98 -5.29 19.93
CA PHE A 269 -2.02 -6.32 19.91
C PHE A 269 -2.48 -6.84 21.29
N LYS A 270 -2.06 -6.23 22.42
CA LYS A 270 -2.54 -6.64 23.76
C LYS A 270 -4.07 -6.73 23.86
N HIS A 271 -4.80 -5.87 23.14
CA HIS A 271 -6.27 -5.84 23.15
C HIS A 271 -6.96 -6.77 22.13
N ARG A 272 -6.22 -7.42 21.22
CA ARG A 272 -6.78 -8.24 20.13
C ARG A 272 -6.56 -9.75 20.32
N LYS A 273 -5.94 -10.18 21.43
CA LYS A 273 -5.73 -11.59 21.78
C LYS A 273 -6.97 -12.21 22.45
N VAL A 274 -8.14 -12.07 21.84
CA VAL A 274 -9.36 -12.75 22.34
C VAL A 274 -9.33 -14.26 22.07
N ASN A 275 -8.47 -14.74 21.17
CA ASN A 275 -8.34 -16.18 20.83
C ASN A 275 -6.91 -16.72 20.89
N GLY A 276 -6.04 -16.15 21.73
CA GLY A 276 -4.62 -16.50 21.78
C GLY A 276 -3.88 -16.09 20.50
N GLY A 277 -2.63 -15.62 20.63
CA GLY A 277 -1.80 -15.32 19.45
C GLY A 277 -1.58 -16.55 18.54
N PRO A 278 -0.92 -16.40 17.38
CA PRO A 278 -0.68 -17.49 16.42
C PRO A 278 0.06 -18.71 17.00
N PHE A 279 0.73 -18.54 18.15
CA PHE A 279 1.40 -19.61 18.90
C PHE A 279 0.64 -20.10 20.15
N GLN A 280 -0.46 -19.43 20.55
CA GLN A 280 -1.27 -19.80 21.71
C GLN A 280 -2.47 -20.67 21.28
N GLY A 281 -2.82 -21.64 22.13
CA GLY A 281 -3.84 -22.65 21.86
C GLY A 281 -3.20 -23.99 21.50
N GLU A 282 -3.24 -24.94 22.43
CA GLU A 282 -2.85 -26.33 22.17
C GLU A 282 -3.84 -27.04 21.23
N LEU A 283 -5.10 -26.60 21.25
CA LEU A 283 -6.20 -27.20 20.50
C LEU A 283 -6.33 -26.68 19.05
N SER A 284 -5.77 -25.50 18.74
CA SER A 284 -5.83 -24.97 17.38
C SER A 284 -4.87 -25.73 16.47
N ARG A 285 -5.41 -26.44 15.46
CA ARG A 285 -4.63 -27.16 14.44
C ARG A 285 -3.55 -26.28 13.82
N ARG A 286 -3.90 -25.05 13.46
CA ARG A 286 -2.98 -24.07 12.86
C ARG A 286 -1.85 -23.65 13.79
N GLY A 287 -2.12 -23.53 15.08
CA GLY A 287 -1.11 -23.25 16.09
C GLY A 287 -0.12 -24.41 16.27
N ARG A 288 -0.63 -25.66 16.24
CA ARG A 288 0.23 -26.87 16.28
C ARG A 288 1.13 -26.96 15.05
N GLU A 289 0.58 -26.76 13.85
CA GLU A 289 1.34 -26.79 12.59
C GLU A 289 2.43 -25.71 12.58
N THR A 290 2.11 -24.49 12.98
CA THR A 290 3.10 -23.39 13.04
C THR A 290 4.22 -23.68 14.04
N ARG A 291 3.90 -24.23 15.23
CA ARG A 291 4.90 -24.67 16.21
C ARG A 291 5.78 -25.80 15.68
N GLN A 292 5.19 -26.79 15.00
CA GLN A 292 5.93 -27.89 14.39
C GLN A 292 6.90 -27.38 13.32
N LEU A 293 6.44 -26.49 12.43
CA LEU A 293 7.28 -25.88 11.39
C LEU A 293 8.42 -25.05 12.00
N LEU A 294 8.15 -24.29 13.06
CA LEU A 294 9.19 -23.54 13.77
C LEU A 294 10.23 -24.48 14.41
N THR A 295 9.79 -25.55 15.07
CA THR A 295 10.69 -26.56 15.64
C THR A 295 11.52 -27.24 14.55
N MET A 296 10.92 -27.55 13.40
CA MET A 296 11.63 -28.09 12.25
C MET A 296 12.70 -27.13 11.74
N LEU A 297 12.37 -25.83 11.60
CA LEU A 297 13.32 -24.80 11.18
C LEU A 297 14.54 -24.75 12.11
N ILE A 298 14.31 -24.68 13.43
CA ILE A 298 15.39 -24.62 14.42
C ILE A 298 16.25 -25.90 14.38
N ARG A 299 15.62 -27.07 14.21
CA ARG A 299 16.32 -28.35 14.17
C ARG A 299 17.16 -28.54 12.91
N VAL A 300 16.66 -28.10 11.76
CA VAL A 300 17.35 -28.23 10.46
C VAL A 300 18.56 -27.28 10.38
N ASN A 301 18.47 -26.12 11.02
CA ASN A 301 19.47 -25.06 10.91
C ASN A 301 20.17 -24.77 12.25
N PRO A 302 21.03 -25.66 12.79
CA PRO A 302 21.63 -25.49 14.11
C PRO A 302 22.58 -24.29 14.26
N LYS A 303 23.04 -23.72 13.13
CA LYS A 303 23.87 -22.50 13.11
C LYS A 303 23.06 -21.21 13.27
N MET A 304 21.73 -21.27 13.13
CA MET A 304 20.87 -20.11 13.33
C MET A 304 20.61 -19.89 14.83
N SER A 305 20.56 -18.63 15.26
CA SER A 305 20.12 -18.25 16.60
C SER A 305 18.75 -17.60 16.50
N THR A 306 17.81 -18.00 17.35
CA THR A 306 16.48 -17.40 17.41
C THR A 306 16.38 -16.56 18.68
N ILE A 307 16.02 -15.29 18.55
CA ILE A 307 15.87 -14.37 19.68
C ILE A 307 14.45 -13.82 19.71
N TRP A 308 13.85 -13.81 20.89
CA TRP A 308 12.50 -13.31 21.12
C TRP A 308 12.59 -11.96 21.82
N SER A 309 11.95 -10.95 21.24
CA SER A 309 11.87 -9.61 21.82
C SER A 309 10.42 -9.16 21.95
N SER A 310 10.10 -8.54 23.08
CA SER A 310 8.77 -7.98 23.36
C SER A 310 8.61 -6.54 22.89
N SER A 311 9.70 -5.85 22.57
CA SER A 311 9.67 -4.43 22.18
C SER A 311 10.89 -4.06 21.32
N PRO A 312 10.74 -3.16 20.33
CA PRO A 312 11.86 -2.59 19.57
C PRO A 312 12.97 -2.01 20.47
N ARG A 313 12.62 -1.49 21.65
CA ARG A 313 13.59 -0.95 22.62
C ARG A 313 14.53 -2.00 23.17
N VAL A 314 14.01 -3.19 23.45
CA VAL A 314 14.79 -4.33 23.94
C VAL A 314 15.61 -4.93 22.79
N SER A 315 15.03 -4.99 21.58
CA SER A 315 15.75 -5.41 20.37
C SER A 315 16.97 -4.52 20.10
N ALA A 316 16.83 -3.20 20.30
CA ALA A 316 17.93 -2.26 20.11
C ALA A 316 19.05 -2.41 21.14
N GLU A 317 18.71 -2.70 22.40
CA GLU A 317 19.69 -3.01 23.46
C GLU A 317 20.45 -4.30 23.16
N LEU A 318 19.74 -5.33 22.74
CA LEU A 318 20.34 -6.58 22.30
C LEU A 318 21.28 -6.39 21.11
N PHE A 319 20.91 -5.53 20.14
CA PHE A 319 21.79 -5.22 19.00
C PHE A 319 23.07 -4.56 19.45
N GLU A 320 23.00 -3.68 20.44
CA GLU A 320 24.15 -3.05 21.05
C GLU A 320 25.06 -4.09 21.72
N GLU A 321 24.50 -5.01 22.50
CA GLU A 321 25.24 -6.09 23.16
C GLU A 321 25.90 -7.04 22.16
N ILE A 322 25.19 -7.44 21.09
CA ILE A 322 25.74 -8.31 20.04
C ILE A 322 26.87 -7.60 19.28
N LYS A 323 26.79 -6.27 19.17
CA LYS A 323 27.77 -5.43 18.50
C LYS A 323 29.02 -5.17 19.33
N LEU A 324 28.99 -5.42 20.64
CA LEU A 324 30.17 -5.29 21.51
C LEU A 324 31.31 -6.18 20.97
N ASP A 325 32.50 -5.60 20.89
CA ASP A 325 33.73 -6.23 20.39
C ASP A 325 33.69 -6.75 18.94
N GLN A 326 32.71 -6.32 18.14
CA GLN A 326 32.62 -6.66 16.71
C GLN A 326 33.03 -5.50 15.80
N PRO A 327 33.70 -5.78 14.65
CA PRO A 327 34.05 -4.74 13.70
C PRO A 327 32.81 -4.12 13.03
N ASN A 328 32.99 -2.92 12.49
CA ASN A 328 31.95 -2.27 11.68
C ASN A 328 31.72 -2.98 10.34
N PRO A 329 30.46 -3.15 9.90
CA PRO A 329 30.16 -3.77 8.63
C PRO A 329 30.53 -2.83 7.48
N ASP A 330 30.93 -3.41 6.35
CA ASP A 330 31.21 -2.70 5.12
C ASP A 330 30.00 -2.78 4.16
N VAL A 331 29.65 -1.65 3.58
CA VAL A 331 28.43 -1.47 2.77
C VAL A 331 28.60 -2.12 1.41
N ASP A 332 29.75 -1.90 0.77
CA ASP A 332 30.01 -2.38 -0.58
C ASP A 332 30.06 -3.91 -0.61
N ALA A 333 30.67 -4.52 0.42
CA ALA A 333 30.68 -5.96 0.60
C ALA A 333 29.27 -6.53 0.80
N ALA A 334 28.43 -5.88 1.62
CA ALA A 334 27.05 -6.32 1.87
C ALA A 334 26.17 -6.24 0.62
N VAL A 335 26.31 -5.19 -0.19
CA VAL A 335 25.55 -4.99 -1.44
C VAL A 335 26.06 -5.91 -2.57
N ALA A 336 27.34 -6.26 -2.57
CA ALA A 336 27.90 -7.20 -3.54
C ALA A 336 27.36 -8.63 -3.38
N ILE A 337 26.89 -9.00 -2.18
CA ILE A 337 26.25 -10.29 -1.93
C ILE A 337 24.87 -10.30 -2.60
N ARG A 338 24.80 -10.95 -3.76
CA ARG A 338 23.55 -11.20 -4.46
C ARG A 338 23.04 -12.60 -4.17
N SER A 339 21.72 -12.73 -4.06
CA SER A 339 21.03 -14.02 -4.00
C SER A 339 21.09 -14.67 -5.40
N HIS A 340 22.26 -15.18 -5.80
CA HIS A 340 22.31 -15.99 -7.00
C HIS A 340 21.57 -17.31 -6.75
N ASP A 341 20.49 -17.50 -7.51
CA ASP A 341 19.73 -18.73 -7.56
C ASP A 341 20.62 -19.91 -7.98
N VAL A 342 20.32 -21.05 -7.37
CA VAL A 342 20.84 -22.36 -7.71
C VAL A 342 20.54 -22.65 -9.19
N GLY A 343 21.58 -22.76 -10.02
CA GLY A 343 21.51 -23.43 -11.33
C GLY A 343 21.72 -22.56 -12.56
N THR A 344 22.95 -22.12 -12.82
CA THR A 344 23.60 -22.16 -14.15
C THR A 344 25.06 -21.73 -13.98
N ILE A 345 25.97 -22.72 -13.97
CA ILE A 345 27.33 -22.47 -14.42
C ILE A 345 27.24 -22.46 -15.94
N GLU A 346 26.94 -21.30 -16.51
CA GLU A 346 27.44 -20.98 -17.84
C GLU A 346 28.58 -20.01 -17.64
N ALA A 347 29.77 -20.49 -18.00
CA ALA A 347 31.01 -19.78 -17.89
C ALA A 347 31.05 -18.61 -18.88
N ASP A 348 30.69 -17.41 -18.42
CA ASP A 348 31.13 -16.16 -19.06
C ASP A 348 32.31 -15.59 -18.27
N THR A 349 33.43 -16.32 -18.33
CA THR A 349 34.74 -15.81 -17.94
C THR A 349 35.30 -14.98 -19.09
N THR A 350 34.82 -13.75 -19.26
CA THR A 350 35.61 -12.70 -19.92
C THR A 350 35.51 -11.40 -19.14
N ILE A 351 36.54 -11.17 -18.33
CA ILE A 351 36.87 -9.86 -17.79
C ILE A 351 37.21 -8.96 -18.99
N SER A 352 36.37 -7.96 -19.25
CA SER A 352 36.80 -6.77 -19.98
C SER A 352 36.21 -5.54 -19.31
N SER A 353 37.10 -4.81 -18.65
CA SER A 353 36.92 -3.48 -18.12
C SER A 353 36.75 -2.47 -19.27
N GLN A 354 35.52 -2.27 -19.73
CA GLN A 354 35.15 -1.10 -20.55
C GLN A 354 33.77 -0.56 -20.15
N ALA A 355 33.69 0.77 -20.15
CA ALA A 355 32.54 1.59 -19.75
C ALA A 355 31.21 1.16 -20.41
N PRO A 356 30.06 1.41 -19.76
CA PRO A 356 28.77 0.94 -20.26
C PRO A 356 28.36 1.76 -21.49
N THR A 357 28.66 1.24 -22.68
CA THR A 357 27.97 1.66 -23.90
C THR A 357 26.53 1.17 -23.81
N THR A 358 25.61 2.13 -23.82
CA THR A 358 24.16 1.98 -23.77
C THR A 358 23.64 1.10 -24.90
N THR A 359 23.63 -0.22 -24.70
CA THR A 359 22.66 -1.09 -25.37
C THR A 359 21.39 -1.01 -24.54
N SER A 360 20.40 -0.29 -25.06
CA SER A 360 19.06 -0.21 -24.49
C SER A 360 18.43 -1.60 -24.52
N LYS A 361 18.70 -2.42 -23.49
CA LYS A 361 17.91 -3.62 -23.22
C LYS A 361 16.47 -3.15 -23.09
N GLU A 362 15.63 -3.50 -24.06
CA GLU A 362 14.21 -3.19 -24.04
C GLU A 362 13.66 -3.62 -22.68
N LYS A 363 13.21 -2.64 -21.89
CA LYS A 363 12.65 -2.90 -20.57
C LYS A 363 11.29 -3.56 -20.79
N LEU A 364 11.29 -4.89 -20.87
CA LEU A 364 10.07 -5.70 -20.88
C LEU A 364 9.21 -5.33 -19.66
N ASN A 365 7.89 -5.23 -19.85
CA ASN A 365 6.98 -4.87 -18.78
C ASN A 365 7.07 -5.91 -17.63
N PRO A 366 7.46 -5.51 -16.40
CA PRO A 366 7.67 -6.44 -15.30
C PRO A 366 6.37 -7.13 -14.84
N ILE A 367 5.22 -6.49 -15.05
CA ILE A 367 3.90 -7.06 -14.70
C ILE A 367 3.62 -8.26 -15.59
N ILE A 368 3.82 -8.11 -16.91
CA ILE A 368 3.57 -9.18 -17.88
C ILE A 368 4.58 -10.31 -17.67
N LYS A 369 5.86 -9.99 -17.46
CA LYS A 369 6.87 -11.01 -17.13
C LYS A 369 6.46 -11.83 -15.91
N LYS A 370 5.96 -11.18 -14.85
CA LYS A 370 5.49 -11.86 -13.65
C LYS A 370 4.27 -12.74 -13.93
N GLN A 371 3.28 -12.24 -14.67
CA GLN A 371 2.11 -13.03 -15.07
C GLN A 371 2.48 -14.26 -15.90
N LEU A 372 3.39 -14.12 -16.86
CA LEU A 372 3.86 -15.24 -17.67
C LEU A 372 4.69 -16.25 -16.86
N SER A 373 5.51 -15.78 -15.91
CA SER A 373 6.26 -16.70 -15.02
C SER A 373 5.38 -17.54 -14.09
N THR A 374 4.11 -17.18 -13.93
CA THR A 374 3.15 -18.01 -13.17
C THR A 374 2.47 -19.08 -14.01
N LEU A 375 2.71 -19.12 -15.32
CA LEU A 375 2.16 -20.16 -16.19
C LEU A 375 2.82 -21.51 -15.87
N PRO A 376 2.02 -22.59 -15.86
CA PRO A 376 2.55 -23.92 -15.58
C PRO A 376 3.58 -24.33 -16.64
N ASN A 377 4.64 -25.00 -16.19
CA ASN A 377 5.67 -25.59 -17.05
C ASN A 377 6.49 -24.60 -17.91
N LEU A 378 6.56 -23.33 -17.50
CA LEU A 378 7.32 -22.31 -18.23
C LEU A 378 8.59 -21.88 -17.45
N PRO A 379 9.80 -22.17 -17.96
CA PRO A 379 11.02 -21.70 -17.30
C PRO A 379 11.29 -20.21 -17.57
N GLU A 380 12.06 -19.54 -16.70
CA GLU A 380 12.25 -18.08 -16.77
C GLU A 380 12.97 -17.58 -18.03
N GLY A 381 13.89 -18.39 -18.57
CA GLY A 381 14.60 -18.08 -19.82
C GLY A 381 13.66 -18.04 -21.02
N ASP A 382 12.63 -18.85 -20.96
CA ASP A 382 11.64 -19.03 -22.02
C ASP A 382 10.59 -17.91 -21.99
N VAL A 383 10.20 -17.41 -20.80
CA VAL A 383 9.33 -16.22 -20.67
C VAL A 383 9.88 -15.02 -21.45
N LYS A 384 11.20 -14.82 -21.46
CA LYS A 384 11.84 -13.71 -22.19
C LYS A 384 11.72 -13.91 -23.70
N LYS A 385 11.89 -15.14 -24.19
CA LYS A 385 11.70 -15.49 -25.61
C LYS A 385 10.24 -15.28 -26.02
N LEU A 386 9.30 -15.64 -25.16
CA LEU A 386 7.87 -15.49 -25.41
C LEU A 386 7.51 -14.01 -25.62
N MET A 387 8.02 -13.17 -24.72
CA MET A 387 7.84 -11.73 -24.78
C MET A 387 8.50 -11.06 -25.99
N SER A 388 9.56 -11.66 -26.56
CA SER A 388 10.16 -11.17 -27.81
C SER A 388 9.41 -11.66 -29.06
N CYS A 389 8.76 -12.82 -28.99
CA CYS A 389 8.02 -13.38 -30.12
C CYS A 389 6.65 -12.70 -30.32
N PHE A 390 5.98 -12.31 -29.23
CA PHE A 390 4.63 -11.70 -29.29
C PHE A 390 4.66 -10.21 -28.92
N LYS A 391 4.01 -9.37 -29.73
CA LYS A 391 3.91 -7.92 -29.48
C LYS A 391 2.97 -7.59 -28.32
N THR A 392 1.87 -8.32 -28.21
CA THR A 392 0.93 -8.18 -27.09
C THR A 392 0.64 -9.54 -26.44
N PRO A 393 0.36 -9.59 -25.13
CA PRO A 393 -0.07 -10.83 -24.48
C PRO A 393 -1.39 -11.38 -25.04
N GLN A 394 -2.20 -10.52 -25.66
CA GLN A 394 -3.45 -10.93 -26.28
C GLN A 394 -3.19 -11.83 -27.51
N ASP A 395 -2.14 -11.53 -28.28
CA ASP A 395 -1.76 -12.34 -29.45
C ASP A 395 -1.34 -13.76 -29.03
N LEU A 396 -0.70 -13.90 -27.85
CA LEU A 396 -0.37 -15.20 -27.26
C LEU A 396 -1.60 -16.03 -26.89
N PHE A 397 -2.68 -15.38 -26.42
CA PHE A 397 -3.90 -16.09 -26.01
C PHE A 397 -4.77 -16.50 -27.20
N ILE A 398 -4.63 -15.83 -28.33
CA ILE A 398 -5.44 -16.06 -29.54
C ILE A 398 -4.74 -17.00 -30.53
N SER A 399 -3.41 -17.12 -30.47
CA SER A 399 -2.62 -17.93 -31.40
C SER A 399 -3.00 -19.42 -31.39
N ASP A 400 -3.07 -20.00 -32.58
CA ASP A 400 -3.35 -21.42 -32.79
C ASP A 400 -2.16 -22.30 -32.35
N LEU A 401 -2.43 -23.59 -32.10
CA LEU A 401 -1.43 -24.57 -31.66
C LEU A 401 -0.22 -24.66 -32.61
N SER A 402 -0.45 -24.53 -33.92
CA SER A 402 0.63 -24.52 -34.93
C SER A 402 1.49 -23.27 -34.86
N GLU A 403 0.88 -22.10 -34.69
CA GLU A 403 1.62 -20.83 -34.59
C GLU A 403 2.45 -20.79 -33.29
N LEU A 404 1.91 -21.33 -32.21
CA LEU A 404 2.64 -21.48 -30.94
C LEU A 404 3.79 -22.47 -31.05
N SER A 405 3.61 -23.63 -31.70
CA SER A 405 4.69 -24.59 -31.86
C SER A 405 5.82 -24.06 -32.74
N ASP A 406 5.47 -23.34 -33.81
CA ASP A 406 6.42 -22.84 -34.80
C ASP A 406 7.24 -21.64 -34.28
N THR A 407 6.60 -20.76 -33.50
CA THR A 407 7.26 -19.59 -32.90
C THR A 407 8.07 -19.94 -31.65
N TRP A 408 7.71 -21.01 -30.94
CA TRP A 408 8.31 -21.40 -29.67
C TRP A 408 9.37 -22.49 -29.78
N GLY A 409 9.22 -23.43 -30.72
CA GLY A 409 10.13 -24.55 -30.93
C GLY A 409 10.04 -25.71 -29.91
N ASN A 410 9.10 -25.66 -28.94
CA ASN A 410 8.81 -26.78 -28.03
C ASN A 410 7.31 -27.17 -28.08
N PRO A 411 6.96 -28.29 -28.75
CA PRO A 411 5.57 -28.66 -28.99
C PRO A 411 4.83 -29.11 -27.71
N VAL A 412 5.55 -29.63 -26.71
CA VAL A 412 4.94 -30.15 -25.47
C VAL A 412 4.44 -29.00 -24.60
N THR A 413 5.27 -27.99 -24.40
CA THR A 413 4.90 -26.78 -23.64
C THR A 413 3.86 -25.96 -24.38
N ALA A 414 3.96 -25.85 -25.71
CA ALA A 414 2.96 -25.16 -26.54
C ALA A 414 1.58 -25.83 -26.41
N THR A 415 1.52 -27.16 -26.48
CA THR A 415 0.26 -27.92 -26.30
C THR A 415 -0.31 -27.72 -24.89
N SER A 416 0.54 -27.76 -23.85
CA SER A 416 0.13 -27.52 -22.47
C SER A 416 -0.41 -26.10 -22.26
N LEU A 417 0.23 -25.08 -22.84
CA LEU A 417 -0.20 -23.69 -22.75
C LEU A 417 -1.50 -23.44 -23.51
N HIS A 418 -1.61 -23.94 -24.74
CA HIS A 418 -2.83 -23.85 -25.54
C HIS A 418 -4.00 -24.56 -24.86
N THR A 419 -3.76 -25.74 -24.28
CA THR A 419 -4.77 -26.44 -23.47
C THR A 419 -5.18 -25.58 -22.27
N PHE A 420 -4.22 -25.01 -21.53
CA PHE A 420 -4.52 -24.16 -20.39
C PHE A 420 -5.33 -22.91 -20.74
N PHE A 421 -5.08 -22.27 -21.90
CA PHE A 421 -5.84 -21.09 -22.33
C PHE A 421 -7.25 -21.44 -22.83
N ASN A 422 -7.40 -22.59 -23.48
CA ASN A 422 -8.65 -23.00 -24.13
C ASN A 422 -9.48 -24.01 -23.32
N THR A 423 -9.03 -24.40 -22.12
CA THR A 423 -9.84 -25.23 -21.22
C THR A 423 -11.04 -24.45 -20.69
N ASP A 424 -12.24 -24.90 -21.02
CA ASP A 424 -13.47 -24.38 -20.42
C ASP A 424 -13.58 -24.87 -18.96
N PHE A 425 -13.53 -23.94 -18.02
CA PHE A 425 -13.63 -24.20 -16.58
C PHE A 425 -14.97 -24.85 -16.17
N ARG A 426 -15.97 -24.87 -17.05
CA ARG A 426 -17.28 -25.50 -16.79
C ARG A 426 -17.25 -27.03 -16.82
N PHE A 427 -16.29 -27.64 -17.52
CA PHE A 427 -16.26 -29.09 -17.73
C PHE A 427 -15.46 -29.89 -16.70
N SER A 428 -14.70 -29.24 -15.81
CA SER A 428 -13.79 -29.90 -14.85
C SER A 428 -14.44 -30.28 -13.51
N ALA A 429 -15.77 -30.14 -13.35
CA ALA A 429 -16.49 -30.41 -12.11
C ALA A 429 -17.38 -31.68 -12.16
N ARG A 430 -16.97 -32.72 -12.89
CA ARG A 430 -17.61 -34.04 -12.87
C ARG A 430 -16.65 -35.14 -12.46
#